data_AF-A0A852VB66-F1
#
_entry.id   AF-A0A852VB66-F1
#
_cell.length_a   1.000
_cell.length_b   1.000
_cell.length_c   1.000
_cell.angle_alpha   90.00
_cell.angle_beta   90.00
_cell.angle_gamma   90.00
#
_symmetry.space_group_name_H-M   'P 1'
#
loop_
_entity.id
_entity.type
_entity.pdbx_description
1 polymer ?
#
loop_
_entity_poly.entity_id
_entity_poly.type
_entity_poly.pdbx_seq_one_letter_code
_entity_poly.pdbx_strand_id
1 'polypeptide(L)'
;MKIFTAVIFLWVSSISAQTTSIRIQPVDLPKRPASLSRAISFSCTLDYDPSQCLTSASLLAKVLERYPTEKMGQWTFVLAGSAHWRKTIKQLGGDPESPAFSELSARVTVLEEELFETVGSRQSMVARRFGLPPGSILDYAVTHEMGHAICGELQEKLAEKYGSDLRRGTAPICAIYGKRINTP
;
A
#
# COMPACT_ATOMS: atom_id res chain seq x y z
N MET A 1 -59.28 -6.65 37.83
CA MET A 1 -58.12 -7.54 37.61
C MET A 1 -57.92 -7.71 36.10
N LYS A 2 -56.84 -7.13 35.54
CA LYS A 2 -56.14 -7.52 34.30
C LYS A 2 -55.07 -6.47 34.00
N ILE A 3 -53.83 -6.78 34.39
CA ILE A 3 -52.62 -6.02 34.06
C ILE A 3 -52.17 -6.54 32.69
N PHE A 4 -52.11 -5.67 31.68
CA PHE A 4 -51.47 -6.00 30.40
C PHE A 4 -50.00 -5.59 30.47
N THR A 5 -49.13 -6.59 30.63
CA THR A 5 -47.68 -6.43 30.54
C THR A 5 -47.30 -6.26 29.07
N ALA A 6 -46.87 -5.06 28.69
CA ALA A 6 -46.32 -4.81 27.36
C ALA A 6 -44.85 -5.26 27.33
N VAL A 7 -44.54 -6.30 26.57
CA VAL A 7 -43.16 -6.76 26.32
C VAL A 7 -42.61 -5.97 25.13
N ILE A 8 -41.70 -5.03 25.41
CA ILE A 8 -40.96 -4.29 24.38
C ILE A 8 -39.81 -5.17 23.91
N PHE A 9 -39.91 -5.73 22.71
CA PHE A 9 -38.79 -6.37 22.02
C PHE A 9 -37.88 -5.29 21.42
N LEU A 10 -36.76 -5.00 22.10
CA LEU A 10 -35.66 -4.22 21.54
C LEU A 10 -34.89 -5.07 20.54
N TRP A 11 -35.16 -4.88 19.25
CA TRP A 11 -34.34 -5.42 18.17
C TRP A 11 -33.06 -4.60 18.08
N VAL A 12 -31.97 -5.07 18.69
CA VAL A 12 -30.64 -4.53 18.44
C VAL A 12 -30.19 -5.07 17.08
N SER A 13 -30.38 -4.30 16.01
CA SER A 13 -29.80 -4.61 14.71
C SER A 13 -28.30 -4.40 14.78
N SER A 14 -27.54 -5.48 15.00
CA SER A 14 -26.10 -5.49 14.84
C SER A 14 -25.77 -5.24 13.37
N ILE A 15 -25.38 -4.01 13.05
CA ILE A 15 -24.80 -3.67 11.74
C ILE A 15 -23.44 -4.35 11.70
N SER A 16 -23.37 -5.53 11.09
CA SER A 16 -22.10 -6.11 10.69
C SER A 16 -21.56 -5.26 9.54
N ALA A 17 -20.59 -4.39 9.83
CA ALA A 17 -19.78 -3.76 8.79
C ALA A 17 -19.11 -4.90 7.99
N GLN A 18 -19.60 -5.16 6.78
CA GLN A 18 -18.92 -6.06 5.86
C GLN A 18 -17.65 -5.36 5.39
N THR A 19 -16.54 -5.63 6.08
CA THR A 19 -15.21 -5.29 5.57
C THR A 19 -15.01 -6.10 4.29
N THR A 20 -15.19 -5.43 3.15
CA THR A 20 -14.95 -6.04 1.84
C THR A 20 -13.44 -6.24 1.72
N SER A 21 -12.95 -7.43 1.99
CA SER A 21 -11.53 -7.75 1.86
C SER A 21 -11.16 -7.83 0.39
N ILE A 22 -10.13 -7.09 -0.05
CA ILE A 22 -9.53 -7.28 -1.36
C ILE A 22 -9.04 -8.73 -1.44
N ARG A 23 -9.44 -9.44 -2.50
CA ARG A 23 -9.01 -10.81 -2.72
C ARG A 23 -7.63 -10.77 -3.36
N ILE A 24 -6.66 -11.37 -2.66
CA ILE A 24 -5.26 -11.41 -3.07
C ILE A 24 -4.77 -12.85 -3.16
N GLN A 25 -3.79 -13.07 -4.04
CA GLN A 25 -3.02 -14.30 -4.14
C GLN A 25 -1.54 -14.01 -3.85
N PRO A 26 -0.86 -14.84 -3.03
CA PRO A 26 0.56 -14.65 -2.77
C PRO A 26 1.39 -14.92 -4.02
N VAL A 27 2.51 -14.21 -4.14
CA VAL A 27 3.49 -14.40 -5.21
C VAL A 27 4.77 -14.96 -4.62
N ASP A 28 5.18 -16.12 -5.11
CA ASP A 28 6.50 -16.66 -4.82
C ASP A 28 7.50 -16.17 -5.87
N LEU A 29 8.56 -15.51 -5.42
CA LEU A 29 9.58 -14.97 -6.31
C LEU A 29 10.64 -16.03 -6.58
N PRO A 30 10.84 -16.48 -7.83
CA PRO A 30 11.79 -17.55 -8.15
C PRO A 30 13.23 -17.15 -7.81
N LYS A 31 13.55 -15.85 -7.83
CA LYS A 31 14.85 -15.30 -7.45
C LYS A 31 14.69 -14.04 -6.60
N ARG A 32 14.54 -14.23 -5.29
CA ARG A 32 14.52 -13.13 -4.31
C ARG A 32 15.93 -12.50 -4.19
N PRO A 33 16.06 -11.16 -4.27
CA PRO A 33 17.33 -10.48 -3.99
C PRO A 33 17.84 -10.78 -2.57
N ALA A 34 19.14 -10.98 -2.41
CA ALA A 34 19.74 -11.33 -1.12
C ALA A 34 19.62 -10.20 -0.06
N SER A 35 19.60 -8.94 -0.50
CA SER A 35 19.42 -7.77 0.37
C SER A 35 17.97 -7.51 0.78
N LEU A 36 17.00 -8.16 0.13
CA LEU A 36 15.59 -7.97 0.43
C LEU A 36 15.21 -8.72 1.71
N SER A 37 14.65 -8.01 2.69
CA SER A 37 14.21 -8.61 3.94
C SER A 37 13.18 -9.73 3.72
N ARG A 38 13.33 -10.85 4.44
CA ARG A 38 12.36 -11.96 4.41
C ARG A 38 10.99 -11.59 5.00
N ALA A 39 10.93 -10.50 5.77
CA ALA A 39 9.70 -9.97 6.32
C ALA A 39 8.83 -9.28 5.24
N ILE A 40 9.38 -9.04 4.05
CA ILE A 40 8.65 -8.53 2.91
C ILE A 40 8.01 -9.68 2.15
N SER A 41 6.72 -9.54 1.84
CA SER A 41 5.95 -10.46 1.01
C SER A 41 5.31 -9.73 -0.16
N PHE A 42 4.99 -10.49 -1.21
CA PHE A 42 4.35 -9.98 -2.42
C PHE A 42 3.04 -10.72 -2.65
N SER A 43 2.05 -10.01 -3.15
CA SER A 43 0.77 -10.57 -3.55
C SER A 43 0.21 -9.79 -4.73
N CYS A 44 -0.73 -10.38 -5.45
CA CYS A 44 -1.48 -9.69 -6.49
C CYS A 44 -2.97 -9.82 -6.25
N THR A 45 -3.75 -8.87 -6.73
CA THR A 45 -5.20 -9.03 -6.78
C THR A 45 -5.58 -10.14 -7.76
N LEU A 46 -6.74 -10.78 -7.57
CA LEU A 46 -7.17 -11.89 -8.42
C LEU A 46 -7.44 -11.48 -9.89
N ASP A 47 -7.66 -10.19 -10.13
CA ASP A 47 -7.87 -9.62 -11.46
C ASP A 47 -6.57 -9.18 -12.15
N TYR A 48 -5.42 -9.30 -11.49
CA TYR A 48 -4.10 -9.09 -12.11
C TYR A 48 -3.70 -10.34 -12.90
N ASP A 49 -3.30 -10.19 -14.17
CA ASP A 49 -2.77 -11.30 -14.96
C ASP A 49 -1.61 -12.02 -14.22
N PRO A 50 -1.68 -13.34 -13.97
CA PRO A 50 -0.69 -14.04 -13.16
C PRO A 50 0.75 -13.95 -13.70
N SER A 51 0.94 -13.94 -15.02
CA SER A 51 2.27 -13.90 -15.63
C SER A 51 2.90 -12.51 -15.54
N GLN A 52 2.09 -11.47 -15.73
CA GLN A 52 2.51 -10.08 -15.58
C GLN A 52 2.75 -9.75 -14.10
N CYS A 53 1.89 -10.24 -13.20
CA CYS A 53 2.04 -10.11 -11.75
C CYS A 53 3.42 -10.59 -11.28
N LEU A 54 3.86 -11.77 -11.73
CA LEU A 54 5.19 -12.30 -11.37
C LEU A 54 6.33 -11.39 -11.89
N THR A 55 6.19 -10.88 -13.11
CA THR A 55 7.13 -9.94 -13.74
C THR A 55 7.21 -8.63 -12.94
N SER A 56 6.08 -8.02 -12.64
CA SER A 56 5.97 -6.78 -11.87
C SER A 56 6.48 -6.95 -10.44
N ALA A 57 6.17 -8.07 -9.78
CA ALA A 57 6.68 -8.37 -8.43
C ALA A 57 8.21 -8.54 -8.43
N SER A 58 8.76 -9.16 -9.48
CA SER A 58 10.21 -9.28 -9.66
C SER A 58 10.87 -7.92 -9.93
N LEU A 59 10.21 -7.03 -10.67
CA LEU A 59 10.67 -5.65 -10.88
C LEU A 59 10.63 -4.86 -9.56
N LEU A 60 9.54 -4.95 -8.80
CA LEU A 60 9.39 -4.32 -7.50
C LEU A 60 10.47 -4.80 -6.52
N ALA A 61 10.75 -6.10 -6.48
CA ALA A 61 11.80 -6.66 -5.63
C ALA A 61 13.17 -6.05 -5.94
N LYS A 62 13.51 -5.86 -7.22
CA LYS A 62 14.74 -5.18 -7.65
C LYS A 62 14.76 -3.69 -7.29
N VAL A 63 13.60 -3.02 -7.23
CA VAL A 63 13.53 -1.64 -6.73
C VAL A 63 13.81 -1.60 -5.24
N LEU A 64 13.12 -2.45 -4.48
CA LEU A 64 13.22 -2.54 -3.03
C LEU A 64 14.61 -2.96 -2.53
N GLU A 65 15.38 -3.70 -3.33
CA GLU A 65 16.74 -4.15 -2.98
C GLU A 65 17.72 -2.99 -2.72
N ARG A 66 17.39 -1.78 -3.18
CA ARG A 66 18.18 -0.55 -3.02
C ARG A 66 17.90 0.19 -1.71
N TYR A 67 16.88 -0.22 -0.96
CA TYR A 67 16.35 0.53 0.18
C TYR A 67 16.32 -0.33 1.46
N PRO A 68 16.32 0.30 2.65
CA PRO A 68 16.39 -0.39 3.94
C PRO A 68 15.06 -1.05 4.34
N THR A 69 14.66 -2.10 3.61
CA THR A 69 13.38 -2.81 3.81
C THR A 69 13.26 -3.49 5.17
N GLU A 70 14.37 -3.78 5.85
CA GLU A 70 14.38 -4.30 7.21
C GLU A 70 13.72 -3.35 8.22
N LYS A 71 13.75 -2.03 7.95
CA LYS A 71 13.12 -1.03 8.82
C LYS A 71 11.60 -1.03 8.75
N MET A 72 11.01 -1.60 7.71
CA MET A 72 9.56 -1.73 7.56
C MET A 72 8.98 -2.85 8.42
N GLY A 73 9.80 -3.78 8.92
CA GLY A 73 9.37 -5.01 9.56
C GLY A 73 8.58 -5.92 8.60
N GLN A 74 7.56 -6.62 9.12
CA GLN A 74 6.65 -7.40 8.28
C GLN A 74 5.82 -6.47 7.41
N TRP A 75 5.85 -6.67 6.10
CA TRP A 75 5.11 -5.82 5.16
C TRP A 75 4.71 -6.61 3.92
N THR A 76 3.57 -6.27 3.33
CA THR A 76 3.09 -6.89 2.10
C THR A 76 2.93 -5.85 1.01
N PHE A 77 3.55 -6.10 -0.14
CA PHE A 77 3.29 -5.34 -1.35
C PHE A 77 2.24 -6.08 -2.19
N VAL A 78 1.11 -5.42 -2.45
CA VAL A 78 0.01 -5.94 -3.26
C VAL A 78 0.02 -5.23 -4.60
N LEU A 79 0.14 -5.98 -5.70
CA LEU A 79 -0.01 -5.44 -7.04
C LEU A 79 -1.47 -5.56 -7.46
N ALA A 80 -2.09 -4.46 -7.86
CA ALA A 80 -3.50 -4.39 -8.20
C ALA A 80 -3.70 -4.11 -9.68
N GLY A 81 -4.60 -4.89 -10.31
CA GLY A 81 -4.99 -4.66 -11.70
C GLY A 81 -5.64 -3.29 -11.90
N SER A 82 -5.36 -2.65 -13.04
CA SER A 82 -5.79 -1.27 -13.30
C SER A 82 -7.30 -1.14 -13.47
N ALA A 83 -7.96 -2.20 -13.95
CA ALA A 83 -9.40 -2.24 -14.24
C ALA A 83 -10.27 -1.87 -13.02
N HIS A 84 -9.82 -2.20 -11.81
CA HIS A 84 -10.58 -1.95 -10.59
C HIS A 84 -9.87 -1.01 -9.61
N TRP A 85 -8.70 -0.46 -9.97
CA TRP A 85 -7.86 0.36 -9.10
C TRP A 85 -8.64 1.42 -8.32
N ARG A 86 -9.34 2.31 -9.04
CA ARG A 86 -10.09 3.42 -8.44
C ARG A 86 -11.10 2.96 -7.39
N LYS A 87 -11.77 1.83 -7.65
CA LYS A 87 -12.76 1.27 -6.71
C LYS A 87 -12.04 0.69 -5.49
N THR A 88 -10.99 -0.10 -5.72
CA THR A 88 -10.18 -0.75 -4.69
C THR A 88 -9.60 0.28 -3.72
N ILE A 89 -8.94 1.33 -4.24
CA ILE A 89 -8.32 2.35 -3.38
C ILE A 89 -9.32 3.20 -2.65
N LYS A 90 -10.44 3.56 -3.29
CA LYS A 90 -11.51 4.29 -2.61
C LYS A 90 -12.09 3.47 -1.44
N GLN A 91 -12.18 2.15 -1.56
CA GLN A 91 -12.63 1.27 -0.48
C GLN A 91 -11.61 1.18 0.67
N LEU A 92 -10.33 1.33 0.38
CA LEU A 92 -9.26 1.42 1.37
C LEU A 92 -9.08 2.84 1.95
N GLY A 93 -9.85 3.83 1.48
CA GLY A 93 -9.77 5.22 1.95
C GLY A 93 -8.64 6.04 1.32
N GLY A 94 -7.96 5.54 0.28
CA GLY A 94 -6.93 6.28 -0.45
C GLY A 94 -7.49 7.15 -1.57
N ASP A 95 -6.61 7.95 -2.19
CA ASP A 95 -6.92 8.76 -3.37
C ASP A 95 -6.93 7.87 -4.64
N PRO A 96 -8.06 7.72 -5.35
CA PRO A 96 -8.14 6.92 -6.59
C PRO A 96 -7.28 7.47 -7.74
N GLU A 97 -6.74 8.67 -7.60
CA GLU A 97 -5.79 9.26 -8.55
C GLU A 97 -4.32 9.03 -8.17
N SER A 98 -4.05 8.56 -6.95
CA SER A 98 -2.71 8.08 -6.59
C SER A 98 -2.48 6.73 -7.25
N PRO A 99 -1.27 6.42 -7.74
CA PRO A 99 -0.95 5.10 -8.31
C PRO A 99 -0.48 4.10 -7.25
N ALA A 100 -0.31 4.52 -5.99
CA ALA A 100 0.06 3.69 -4.87
C ALA A 100 -0.61 4.17 -3.57
N PHE A 101 -0.73 3.28 -2.59
CA PHE A 101 -1.31 3.60 -1.28
C PHE A 101 -0.84 2.63 -0.19
N SER A 102 -0.52 3.12 1.00
CA SER A 102 -0.17 2.30 2.16
C SER A 102 -1.25 2.31 3.24
N GLU A 103 -1.79 1.15 3.55
CA GLU A 103 -2.64 0.93 4.72
C GLU A 103 -1.77 0.48 5.89
N LEU A 104 -1.41 1.44 6.75
CA LEU A 104 -0.47 1.22 7.84
C LEU A 104 -0.93 0.17 8.85
N SER A 105 -2.24 0.13 9.15
CA SER A 105 -2.77 -0.82 10.14
C SER A 105 -2.70 -2.27 9.65
N ALA A 106 -2.88 -2.47 8.34
CA ALA A 106 -2.77 -3.77 7.68
C ALA A 106 -1.32 -4.12 7.29
N ARG A 107 -0.39 -3.15 7.36
CA ARG A 107 1.00 -3.28 6.90
C ARG A 107 1.09 -3.70 5.43
N VAL A 108 0.29 -3.03 4.61
CA VAL A 108 0.15 -3.29 3.18
C VAL A 108 0.44 -2.02 2.40
N THR A 109 1.22 -2.13 1.33
CA THR A 109 1.26 -1.13 0.26
C THR A 109 0.65 -1.74 -0.99
N VAL A 110 -0.32 -1.06 -1.60
CA VAL A 110 -0.94 -1.45 -2.86
C VAL A 110 -0.36 -0.58 -3.99
N LEU A 111 0.02 -1.18 -5.11
CA LEU A 111 0.53 -0.49 -6.30
C LEU A 111 -0.32 -0.84 -7.52
N GLU A 112 -0.67 0.17 -8.31
CA GLU A 112 -1.38 0.02 -9.58
C GLU A 112 -0.46 -0.64 -10.63
N GLU A 113 -1.00 -1.59 -11.40
CA GLU A 113 -0.33 -2.31 -12.48
C GLU A 113 0.39 -1.40 -13.49
N GLU A 114 -0.19 -0.26 -13.84
CA GLU A 114 0.41 0.70 -14.78
C GLU A 114 1.73 1.31 -14.28
N LEU A 115 2.06 1.23 -12.98
CA LEU A 115 3.39 1.61 -12.46
C LEU A 115 4.53 0.71 -12.95
N PHE A 116 4.22 -0.44 -13.56
CA PHE A 116 5.21 -1.40 -14.02
C PHE A 116 5.39 -1.41 -15.54
N GLU A 117 4.55 -0.68 -16.28
CA GLU A 117 4.64 -0.61 -17.74
C GLU A 117 5.80 0.27 -18.21
N THR A 118 6.66 -0.26 -19.08
CA THR A 118 7.86 0.47 -19.56
C THR A 118 7.52 1.66 -20.47
N VAL A 119 6.38 1.62 -21.15
CA VAL A 119 5.96 2.65 -22.12
C VAL A 119 4.43 2.75 -22.11
N GLY A 120 3.90 3.72 -21.36
CA GLY A 120 2.46 3.97 -21.29
C GLY A 120 2.15 5.46 -21.18
N SER A 121 1.04 5.88 -21.79
CA SER A 121 0.49 7.23 -21.64
C SER A 121 0.23 7.56 -20.18
N ARG A 122 -0.20 6.56 -19.39
CA ARG A 122 -0.48 6.66 -17.96
C ARG A 122 0.77 6.95 -17.13
N GLN A 123 1.85 6.17 -17.24
CA GLN A 123 3.11 6.51 -16.54
C GLN A 123 3.60 7.91 -16.88
N SER A 124 3.52 8.30 -18.15
CA SER A 124 3.91 9.64 -18.60
C SER A 124 2.96 10.72 -18.07
N MET A 125 1.66 10.44 -17.92
CA MET A 125 0.68 11.34 -17.32
C MET A 125 0.89 11.49 -15.82
N VAL A 126 1.07 10.38 -15.11
CA VAL A 126 1.34 10.34 -13.68
C VAL A 126 2.67 11.03 -13.38
N ALA A 127 3.75 10.68 -14.08
CA ALA A 127 5.05 11.36 -13.94
C ALA A 127 4.93 12.87 -14.18
N ARG A 128 4.21 13.31 -15.23
CA ARG A 128 3.95 14.74 -15.48
C ARG A 128 3.17 15.41 -14.35
N ARG A 129 2.15 14.75 -13.81
CA ARG A 129 1.36 15.26 -12.67
C ARG A 129 2.24 15.50 -11.44
N PHE A 130 3.23 14.63 -11.21
CA PHE A 130 4.17 14.75 -10.09
C PHE A 130 5.45 15.53 -10.44
N GLY A 131 5.58 16.08 -11.66
CA GLY A 131 6.77 16.83 -12.09
C GLY A 131 8.05 15.99 -12.19
N LEU A 132 7.91 14.69 -12.46
CA LEU A 132 8.99 13.71 -12.45
C LEU A 132 9.55 13.41 -13.86
N PRO A 133 10.86 13.09 -13.98
CA PRO A 133 11.42 12.56 -15.22
C PRO A 133 10.74 11.24 -15.66
N PRO A 134 10.64 10.96 -16.97
CA PRO A 134 10.17 9.67 -17.45
C PRO A 134 10.95 8.49 -16.82
N GLY A 135 10.25 7.41 -16.50
CA GLY A 135 10.83 6.20 -15.90
C GLY A 135 11.18 6.29 -14.41
N SER A 136 11.00 7.45 -13.75
CA SER A 136 11.26 7.60 -12.31
C SER A 136 10.04 7.34 -11.42
N ILE A 137 8.84 7.16 -12.02
CA ILE A 137 7.58 7.11 -11.26
C ILE A 137 7.49 5.91 -10.32
N LEU A 138 7.96 4.73 -10.74
CA LEU A 138 7.94 3.55 -9.88
C LEU A 138 8.83 3.74 -8.64
N ASP A 139 10.04 4.25 -8.84
CA ASP A 139 10.98 4.53 -7.74
C ASP A 139 10.44 5.60 -6.78
N TYR A 140 9.83 6.64 -7.35
CA TYR A 140 9.15 7.69 -6.60
C TYR A 140 8.00 7.14 -5.74
N ALA A 141 7.06 6.41 -6.36
CA ALA A 141 5.92 5.84 -5.66
C ALA A 141 6.38 4.87 -4.55
N VAL A 142 7.29 3.94 -4.87
CA VAL A 142 7.80 2.98 -3.88
C VAL A 142 8.44 3.69 -2.69
N THR A 143 9.30 4.68 -2.92
CA THR A 143 9.98 5.36 -1.82
C THR A 143 9.06 6.28 -1.02
N HIS A 144 8.05 6.90 -1.65
CA HIS A 144 6.99 7.63 -0.97
C HIS A 144 6.24 6.71 0.01
N GLU A 145 5.78 5.56 -0.47
CA GLU A 145 5.09 4.56 0.36
C GLU A 145 5.98 3.94 1.43
N MET A 146 7.28 3.75 1.15
CA MET A 146 8.24 3.36 2.17
C MET A 146 8.40 4.44 3.25
N GLY A 147 8.23 5.72 2.92
CA GLY A 147 8.17 6.81 3.89
C GLY A 147 7.05 6.63 4.90
N HIS A 148 5.84 6.31 4.41
CA HIS A 148 4.71 5.91 5.25
C HIS A 148 5.05 4.68 6.09
N ALA A 149 5.51 3.60 5.46
CA ALA A 149 5.72 2.30 6.11
C ALA A 149 6.83 2.30 7.17
N ILE A 150 7.96 2.96 6.91
CA ILE A 150 9.11 3.01 7.84
C ILE A 150 8.78 3.91 9.04
N CYS A 151 8.13 5.05 8.81
CA CYS A 151 7.89 6.03 9.86
C CYS A 151 6.51 5.93 10.53
N GLY A 152 5.61 5.08 10.02
CA GLY A 152 4.22 5.05 10.47
C GLY A 152 3.51 6.39 10.25
N GLU A 153 3.87 7.09 9.18
CA GLU A 153 3.42 8.46 8.90
C GLU A 153 2.12 8.46 8.10
N LEU A 154 1.17 9.34 8.42
CA LEU A 154 -0.10 9.50 7.69
C LEU A 154 -0.12 10.78 6.84
N GLN A 155 0.80 11.71 7.07
CA GLN A 155 0.88 12.97 6.35
C GLN A 155 1.71 12.80 5.07
N GLU A 156 1.03 12.90 3.93
CA GLU A 156 1.61 12.87 2.57
C GLU A 156 2.90 13.70 2.41
N LYS A 157 2.92 14.91 3.00
CA LYS A 157 4.09 15.80 2.92
C LYS A 157 5.33 15.23 3.62
N LEU A 158 5.12 14.56 4.75
CA LEU A 158 6.20 13.94 5.51
C LEU A 158 6.62 12.62 4.87
N ALA A 159 5.68 11.82 4.38
CA ALA A 159 5.97 10.64 3.57
C ALA A 159 6.81 10.98 2.33
N GLU A 160 6.47 12.06 1.62
CA GLU A 160 7.28 12.55 0.51
C GLU A 160 8.68 12.97 0.95
N LYS A 161 8.81 13.69 2.08
CA LYS A 161 10.12 14.05 2.61
C LYS A 161 10.96 12.80 2.89
N TYR A 162 10.38 11.78 3.53
CA TYR A 162 11.07 10.53 3.87
C TYR A 162 11.42 9.72 2.63
N GLY A 163 10.53 9.64 1.64
CA GLY A 163 10.83 9.05 0.33
C GLY A 163 11.97 9.77 -0.38
N SER A 164 12.00 11.10 -0.31
CA SER A 164 13.09 11.92 -0.85
C SER A 164 14.42 11.67 -0.14
N ASP A 165 14.41 11.52 1.19
CA ASP A 165 15.58 11.14 1.98
C ASP A 165 16.10 9.75 1.53
N LEU A 166 15.20 8.76 1.36
CA LEU A 166 15.55 7.42 0.89
C LEU A 166 16.18 7.45 -0.52
N ARG A 167 15.60 8.20 -1.47
CA ARG A 167 16.14 8.33 -2.84
C ARG A 167 17.51 9.01 -2.87
N ARG A 168 17.84 9.83 -1.88
CA ARG A 168 19.19 10.40 -1.68
C ARG A 168 20.18 9.45 -1.00
N GLY A 169 19.76 8.24 -0.64
CA GLY A 169 20.58 7.29 0.13
C GLY A 169 20.71 7.66 1.61
N THR A 170 19.85 8.54 2.11
CA THR A 170 19.84 8.95 3.52
C THR A 170 18.72 8.25 4.28
N ALA A 171 19.01 7.81 5.51
CA ALA A 171 17.98 7.23 6.36
C ALA A 171 16.97 8.32 6.78
N PRO A 172 15.64 8.09 6.65
CA PRO A 172 14.65 9.08 7.06
C PRO A 172 14.69 9.26 8.58
N ILE A 173 14.68 10.52 9.02
CA ILE A 173 14.50 10.89 10.43
C ILE A 173 13.00 11.04 10.65
N CYS A 174 12.36 9.97 11.12
CA CYS A 174 10.93 9.96 11.42
C CYS A 174 10.63 10.97 12.52
N ALA A 175 9.60 11.79 12.31
CA ALA A 175 9.13 12.67 13.36
C ALA A 175 8.52 11.80 14.46
N ILE A 176 9.00 11.96 15.70
CA ILE A 176 8.37 11.33 16.86
C ILE A 176 7.10 12.11 17.15
N TYR A 177 6.03 11.88 16.37
CA TYR A 177 4.74 12.42 16.74
C TYR A 177 4.15 11.54 17.83
N GLY A 178 4.02 12.15 19.02
CA GLY A 178 3.42 11.65 20.26
C GLY A 178 2.63 10.36 20.12
N LYS A 179 3.33 9.25 20.31
CA LYS A 179 2.74 7.97 20.67
C LYS A 179 2.04 8.18 22.03
N ARG A 180 0.76 8.58 22.03
CA ARG A 180 -0.13 8.19 23.14
C ARG A 180 -0.36 6.71 22.99
N ILE A 181 0.61 5.92 23.46
CA ILE A 181 0.31 4.56 23.88
C ILE A 181 -0.50 4.76 25.15
N ASN A 182 -1.82 4.69 25.05
CA ASN A 182 -2.63 4.32 26.21
C ASN A 182 -2.28 2.85 26.49
N THR A 183 -1.32 2.62 27.38
CA THR A 183 -1.17 1.33 28.04
C THR A 183 -2.37 1.13 28.96
N PRO A 184 -3.02 -0.05 28.96
CA PRO A 184 -3.96 -0.43 30.03
C PRO A 184 -3.26 -0.53 31.39
#